data_AF-A0A0L0WEC6-F1
#
_entry.id   AF-A0A0L0WEC6-F1
#
_cell.length_a   1.000
_cell.length_b   1.000
_cell.length_c   1.000
_cell.angle_alpha   90.00
_cell.angle_beta   90.00
_cell.angle_gamma   90.00
#
_symmetry.space_group_name_H-M   'P 1'
#
loop_
_entity.id
_entity.type
_entity.pdbx_description
1 polymer ?
#
loop_
_entity_poly.entity_id
_entity_poly.type
_entity_poly.pdbx_seq_one_letter_code
_entity_poly.pdbx_strand_id
1 'polypeptide(L)' 'MNSTNCTVCREVRKEGANLLGVHICEVCLSSIANVGMDDVKYEYYKCIIKKIWLDYITGMNKINPQIIT' A
#
# COMPACT_ATOMS: atom_id res chain seq x y z
N MET A 1 4.20 12.66 -15.76
CA MET A 1 3.57 12.05 -14.57
C MET A 1 4.10 10.64 -14.42
N ASN A 2 4.88 10.38 -13.37
CA ASN A 2 5.55 9.10 -13.12
C ASN A 2 4.52 8.07 -12.61
N SER A 3 4.32 6.99 -13.35
CA SER A 3 3.55 5.84 -12.87
C SER A 3 4.35 5.09 -11.81
N THR A 4 3.73 4.70 -10.70
CA THR A 4 4.39 3.97 -9.61
C THR A 4 3.78 2.57 -9.47
N ASN A 5 4.61 1.59 -9.09
CA ASN A 5 4.14 0.22 -8.92
C ASN A 5 3.29 0.13 -7.66
N CYS A 6 2.12 -0.50 -7.77
CA CYS A 6 1.31 -0.82 -6.60
C CYS A 6 2.03 -1.87 -5.73
N THR A 7 2.19 -1.61 -4.45
CA THR A 7 2.83 -2.55 -3.50
C THR A 7 2.09 -3.88 -3.38
N VAL A 8 0.78 -3.88 -3.63
CA VAL A 8 -0.08 -5.08 -3.49
C VAL A 8 0.00 -5.95 -4.75
N CYS A 9 -0.42 -5.42 -5.90
CA CYS A 9 -0.52 -6.20 -7.14
C CYS A 9 0.69 -6.11 -8.06
N ARG A 10 1.67 -5.23 -7.76
CA ARG A 10 2.88 -4.98 -8.55
C ARG A 10 2.65 -4.40 -9.96
N GLU A 11 1.38 -4.17 -10.32
CA GLU A 11 1.02 -3.50 -11.56
C GLU A 11 1.38 -2.01 -11.52
N VAL A 12 1.81 -1.50 -12.67
CA VAL A 12 2.08 -0.07 -12.89
C VAL A 12 0.74 0.64 -13.01
N ARG A 13 0.37 1.46 -12.02
CA ARG A 13 -0.87 2.25 -12.05
C ARG A 13 -0.59 3.68 -11.60
N LYS A 14 -1.38 4.62 -12.11
CA LYS A 14 -1.23 6.05 -11.78
C LYS A 14 -2.10 6.46 -10.60
N GLU A 15 -3.29 5.88 -10.50
CA GLU A 15 -4.32 6.25 -9.54
C GLU A 15 -4.28 5.36 -8.31
N GLY A 16 -4.45 5.98 -7.13
CA GLY A 16 -4.35 5.30 -5.85
C GLY A 16 -3.99 6.27 -4.73
N ALA A 17 -3.50 5.71 -3.62
CA ALA A 17 -3.07 6.47 -2.46
C ALA A 17 -1.65 6.09 -2.04
N ASN A 18 -0.95 7.04 -1.42
CA ASN A 18 0.30 6.77 -0.74
C ASN A 18 0.01 6.43 0.72
N LEU A 19 0.28 5.19 1.11
CA LEU A 19 0.15 4.71 2.48
C LEU A 19 1.54 4.52 3.07
N LEU A 20 1.92 5.31 4.07
CA LEU A 20 3.18 5.15 4.82
C LEU A 20 4.43 5.07 3.91
N GLY A 21 4.46 5.87 2.85
CA GLY A 21 5.58 5.93 1.91
C GLY A 21 5.53 4.93 0.76
N VAL A 22 4.48 4.12 0.63
CA VAL A 22 4.29 3.20 -0.49
C VAL A 22 3.02 3.49 -1.28
N HIS A 23 3.02 3.19 -2.58
CA HIS A 23 1.86 3.40 -3.44
C HIS A 23 0.94 2.16 -3.46
N ILE A 24 -0.35 2.37 -3.24
CA ILE A 24 -1.40 1.35 -3.44
C ILE A 24 -2.39 1.88 -4.45
N CYS A 25 -2.59 1.14 -5.55
CA CYS A 25 -3.51 1.56 -6.60
C CYS A 25 -4.98 1.50 -6.14
N GLU A 26 -5.86 2.25 -6.81
CA GLU A 26 -7.28 2.32 -6.42
C GLU A 26 -7.99 0.95 -6.38
N VAL A 27 -7.64 0.04 -7.30
CA VAL A 27 -8.26 -1.28 -7.39
C VAL A 27 -7.92 -2.10 -6.16
N CYS A 28 -6.66 -2.02 -5.70
CA CYS A 28 -6.24 -2.68 -4.48
C CYS A 28 -6.83 -2.01 -3.24
N LEU A 29 -6.91 -0.68 -3.20
CA LEU A 29 -7.59 0.03 -2.09
C LEU A 29 -9.05 -0.40 -1.96
N SER A 30 -9.78 -0.42 -3.07
CA SER A 30 -11.18 -0.86 -3.10
C SER A 30 -11.30 -2.33 -2.67
N SER A 31 -10.41 -3.19 -3.15
CA SER A 31 -10.39 -4.61 -2.74
C SER A 31 -10.12 -4.76 -1.23
N ILE A 32 -9.18 -4.01 -0.67
CA ILE A 32 -8.84 -4.04 0.76
C ILE A 32 -10.00 -3.51 1.61
N ALA A 33 -10.64 -2.42 1.19
CA ALA A 33 -11.72 -1.79 1.95
C ALA A 33 -13.00 -2.63 2.00
N ASN A 34 -13.23 -3.46 0.97
CA ASN A 34 -14.46 -4.22 0.81
C ASN A 34 -14.31 -5.73 1.05
N VAL A 35 -13.10 -6.23 1.36
CA VAL A 35 -12.89 -7.66 1.62
C VAL A 35 -13.51 -8.07 2.96
N GLY A 36 -14.34 -9.12 2.94
CA GLY A 36 -14.90 -9.72 4.15
C GLY A 36 -13.83 -10.41 4.98
N MET A 37 -13.97 -10.42 6.31
CA MET A 37 -12.99 -11.05 7.21
C MET A 37 -12.87 -12.57 7.04
N ASP A 38 -13.90 -13.19 6.47
CA ASP A 38 -14.00 -14.61 6.14
C ASP A 38 -13.40 -14.96 4.76
N ASP A 39 -13.10 -13.98 3.92
CA ASP A 39 -12.44 -14.19 2.63
C ASP A 39 -10.94 -14.50 2.83
N VAL A 40 -10.43 -15.51 2.13
CA VAL A 40 -8.99 -15.87 2.15
C VAL A 40 -8.07 -14.70 1.79
N LYS A 41 -8.55 -13.74 1.00
CA LYS A 41 -7.81 -12.53 0.63
C LYS A 41 -7.64 -11.57 1.79
N TYR A 42 -8.50 -11.62 2.82
CA TYR A 42 -8.37 -10.77 4.00
C TYR A 42 -7.03 -10.98 4.70
N GLU A 43 -6.65 -12.24 4.95
CA GLU A 43 -5.37 -12.53 5.61
C GLU A 43 -4.17 -12.12 4.74
N TYR A 44 -4.28 -12.26 3.41
CA TYR A 44 -3.27 -11.75 2.47
C TYR A 44 -3.11 -10.22 2.59
N TYR A 45 -4.21 -9.46 2.50
CA TYR A 45 -4.16 -8.00 2.61
C TYR A 45 -3.68 -7.53 3.97
N LYS A 46 -4.14 -8.16 5.05
CA LYS A 46 -3.70 -7.89 6.43
C LYS A 46 -2.20 -8.11 6.60
N CYS A 47 -1.63 -9.18 6.03
CA CYS A 47 -0.18 -9.41 6.07
C CYS A 47 0.60 -8.30 5.35
N ILE A 48 0.10 -7.84 4.20
CA ILE A 48 0.73 -6.74 3.47
C ILE A 48 0.68 -5.43 4.26
N ILE A 49 -0.49 -5.07 4.81
CA ILE A 49 -0.63 -3.83 5.60
C ILE A 49 0.26 -3.89 6.85
N LYS A 50 0.34 -5.03 7.54
CA LYS A 50 1.26 -5.24 8.65
C LYS A 50 2.71 -5.05 8.24
N LYS A 51 3.11 -5.58 7.08
CA LYS A 51 4.46 -5.39 6.55
C LYS A 51 4.75 -3.92 6.24
N ILE A 52 3.83 -3.22 5.58
CA ILE A 52 3.98 -1.78 5.29
C ILE A 52 4.15 -0.99 6.58
N TRP A 53 3.36 -1.29 7.61
CA TRP A 53 3.48 -0.65 8.91
C TRP A 53 4.82 -0.96 9.59
N LEU A 54 5.25 -2.22 9.59
CA LEU A 54 6.55 -2.62 10.14
C LEU A 54 7.72 -1.93 9.42
N ASP A 55 7.69 -1.93 8.09
CA ASP A 55 8.73 -1.29 7.27
C ASP A 55 8.75 0.24 7.50
N TYR A 56 7.61 0.87 7.81
CA TYR A 56 7.53 2.28 8.20
C TYR A 56 8.16 2.55 9.57
N ILE A 57 7.77 1.82 10.61
CA ILE A 57 8.27 2.06 11.98
C ILE A 57 9.75 1.68 12.13
N THR A 58 10.27 0.78 11.30
CA THR A 58 11.69 0.41 11.26
C THR A 58 12.52 1.30 10.32
N GLY A 59 11.90 2.24 9.61
CA GLY A 59 12.57 3.14 8.66
C GLY A 59 13.03 2.47 7.35
N MET A 60 12.55 1.27 7.05
CA MET A 60 12.81 0.59 5.78
C MET A 60 12.03 1.23 4.62
N ASN A 61 10.86 1.79 4.89
CA ASN A 61 10.18 2.68 3.96
C ASN A 61 10.86 4.06 4.03
N LYS A 62 11.77 4.34 3.10
CA LYS A 62 12.39 5.66 2.98
C LYS A 62 11.34 6.69 2.54
N ILE A 63 10.69 7.32 3.51
CA ILE A 63 9.87 8.52 3.26
C ILE A 63 10.87 9.63 2.94
N ASN A 64 10.77 10.23 1.76
CA ASN A 64 11.58 11.41 1.47
C ASN A 64 11.07 12.56 2.38
N PRO A 65 11.89 13.12 3.28
CA PRO A 65 11.45 14.13 4.25
C PRO A 65 11.01 15.48 3.63
N GLN A 66 11.08 15.65 2.31
CA GLN A 66 10.75 16.91 1.63
C GLN A 66 9.24 17.15 1.38
N ILE A 67 8.32 16.38 1.98
CA ILE A 67 6.85 16.56 1.80
C ILE A 67 6.17 17.04 3.10
N ILE A 68 6.92 17.45 4.12
CA ILE A 68 6.39 18.12 5.32
C ILE A 68 7.02 19.51 5.41
N THR A 69 6.65 20.40 4.50
CA THR A 69 6.80 21.86 4.62
C THR A 69 5.68 22.53 3.85
#